data_AF-A0A544YCQ6-F1
#
_entry.id   AF-A0A544YCQ6-F1
#
_cell.length_a   1.000
_cell.length_b   1.000
_cell.length_c   1.000
_cell.angle_alpha   90.00
_cell.angle_beta   90.00
_cell.angle_gamma   90.00
#
_symmetry.space_group_name_H-M   'P 1'
#
loop_
_entity.id
_entity.type
_entity.pdbx_description
1 polymer ?
#
loop_
_entity_poly.entity_id
_entity_poly.type
_entity_poly.pdbx_seq_one_letter_code
_entity_poly.pdbx_strand_id
1 'polypeptide(L)'
;MSEHVANGCHCEEPPEPQPLDLDKLQIAHDVYRRDGEEGNGPQAQTYLLDAVPGLLAELREARAEIEWWQALPTRDEYACAVGGKKHPDDCTQVWHTGDADEALRWADNGTTGRAWTRAIALHPWVELSAEPPF
;
A
#
# COMPACT_ATOMS: atom_id res chain seq x y z
N MET A 1 10.68 -62.64 -5.57
CA MET A 1 10.54 -61.57 -6.58
C MET A 1 9.36 -60.72 -6.17
N SER A 2 9.60 -59.72 -5.31
CA SER A 2 8.59 -58.79 -4.84
C SER A 2 9.15 -57.39 -4.98
N GLU A 3 8.69 -56.67 -6.00
CA GLU A 3 8.83 -55.22 -6.07
C GLU A 3 7.48 -54.64 -5.70
N HIS A 4 7.37 -54.15 -4.47
CA HIS A 4 6.29 -53.28 -4.04
C HIS A 4 6.56 -51.89 -4.62
N VAL A 5 5.85 -51.55 -5.69
CA VAL A 5 5.80 -50.16 -6.16
C VAL A 5 4.94 -49.38 -5.16
N ALA A 6 5.61 -48.60 -4.32
CA ALA A 6 4.95 -47.61 -3.48
C ALA A 6 4.35 -46.53 -4.40
N ASN A 7 3.03 -46.57 -4.59
CA ASN A 7 2.28 -45.46 -5.15
C ASN A 7 2.35 -44.29 -4.15
N GLY A 8 3.35 -43.43 -4.33
CA GLY A 8 3.42 -42.14 -3.66
C GLY A 8 2.20 -41.32 -4.06
N CYS A 9 1.28 -41.14 -3.11
CA CYS A 9 0.19 -40.19 -3.25
C CYS A 9 0.83 -38.79 -3.25
N HIS A 10 1.03 -38.22 -4.45
CA HIS A 10 1.32 -36.81 -4.59
C HIS A 10 0.08 -36.05 -4.14
N CYS A 11 0.08 -35.60 -2.88
CA CYS A 11 -0.82 -34.54 -2.45
C CYS A 11 -0.37 -33.29 -3.21
N GLU A 12 -1.04 -32.96 -4.31
CA GLU A 12 -0.88 -31.67 -4.96
C GLU A 12 -1.24 -30.59 -3.93
N GLU A 13 -0.27 -29.75 -3.61
CA GLU A 13 -0.47 -28.59 -2.75
C GLU A 13 -1.52 -27.68 -3.42
N PRO A 14 -2.52 -27.17 -2.69
CA PRO A 14 -3.54 -26.32 -3.29
C PRO A 14 -2.89 -25.16 -4.02
N PRO A 15 -3.34 -24.81 -5.25
CA PRO A 15 -2.79 -23.65 -5.94
C PRO A 15 -2.96 -22.42 -5.06
N GLU A 16 -1.88 -21.65 -4.91
CA GLU A 16 -1.94 -20.38 -4.20
C GLU A 16 -3.03 -19.50 -4.82
N PRO A 17 -3.86 -18.83 -3.99
CA PRO A 17 -4.91 -17.95 -4.49
C PRO A 17 -4.27 -16.85 -5.34
N GLN A 18 -4.64 -16.80 -6.62
CA GLN A 18 -4.20 -15.72 -7.50
C GLN A 18 -4.89 -14.41 -7.10
N PRO A 19 -4.19 -13.26 -7.18
CA PRO A 19 -4.80 -11.96 -6.92
C PRO A 19 -6.02 -11.73 -7.82
N LEU A 20 -7.03 -11.04 -7.30
CA LEU A 20 -8.20 -10.69 -8.09
C LEU A 20 -7.84 -9.74 -9.24
N ASP A 21 -8.34 -10.05 -10.43
CA ASP A 21 -8.19 -9.20 -11.61
C ASP A 21 -9.20 -8.05 -11.56
N LEU A 22 -8.76 -6.91 -11.04
CA LEU A 22 -9.60 -5.71 -10.86
C LEU A 22 -10.14 -5.18 -12.19
N ASP A 23 -9.41 -5.34 -13.30
CA ASP A 23 -9.86 -4.90 -14.61
C ASP A 23 -11.04 -5.75 -15.08
N LYS A 24 -10.98 -7.08 -14.90
CA LYS A 24 -12.12 -7.97 -15.19
C LYS A 24 -13.32 -7.67 -14.30
N LEU A 25 -13.11 -7.36 -13.02
CA LEU A 25 -14.18 -6.97 -12.11
C LEU A 25 -14.85 -5.66 -12.55
N GLN A 26 -14.06 -4.68 -12.99
CA GLN A 26 -14.59 -3.44 -13.52
C GLN A 26 -15.41 -3.67 -14.79
N ILE A 27 -14.92 -4.51 -15.71
CA ILE A 27 -15.66 -4.89 -16.92
C ILE A 27 -16.99 -5.57 -16.57
N ALA A 28 -16.98 -6.54 -15.64
CA ALA A 28 -18.19 -7.22 -15.20
C ALA A 28 -19.18 -6.23 -14.55
N HIS A 29 -18.71 -5.34 -13.68
CA HIS A 29 -19.53 -4.28 -13.10
C HIS A 29 -20.18 -3.39 -14.17
N ASP A 30 -19.43 -2.96 -15.18
CA ASP A 30 -19.97 -2.12 -16.25
C ASP A 30 -20.97 -2.86 -17.15
N VAL A 31 -20.74 -4.14 -17.42
CA VAL A 31 -21.69 -5.00 -18.14
C VAL A 31 -22.99 -5.14 -17.35
N TYR A 32 -22.90 -5.45 -16.04
CA TYR A 32 -24.10 -5.58 -15.20
C TYR A 32 -24.86 -4.25 -15.08
N ARG A 33 -24.15 -3.13 -14.95
CA ARG A 33 -24.75 -1.78 -14.90
C ARG A 33 -25.49 -1.44 -16.20
N ARG A 34 -25.01 -1.91 -17.35
CA ARG A 34 -25.62 -1.65 -18.67
C ARG A 34 -26.80 -2.58 -18.96
N ASP A 35 -26.62 -3.87 -18.72
CA ASP A 35 -27.53 -4.92 -19.19
C ASP A 35 -28.49 -5.41 -18.08
N GLY A 36 -28.22 -5.09 -16.80
CA GLY A 36 -29.08 -5.42 -15.66
C GLY A 36 -29.27 -6.92 -15.48
N GLU A 37 -30.52 -7.38 -15.48
CA GLU A 37 -30.86 -8.82 -15.45
C GLU A 37 -31.01 -9.44 -16.85
N GLU A 38 -30.81 -8.65 -17.90
CA GLU A 38 -30.92 -9.06 -19.30
C GLU A 38 -29.54 -9.27 -19.94
N GLY A 39 -29.51 -9.89 -21.13
CA GLY A 39 -28.28 -10.08 -21.90
C GLY A 39 -27.16 -10.79 -21.12
N ASN A 40 -26.01 -10.14 -21.00
CA ASN A 40 -24.85 -10.67 -20.27
C ASN A 40 -24.86 -10.33 -18.76
N GLY A 41 -25.90 -9.63 -18.29
CA GLY A 41 -26.03 -9.19 -16.91
C GLY A 41 -25.94 -10.31 -15.86
N PRO A 42 -26.68 -11.42 -15.97
CA PRO A 42 -26.62 -12.51 -14.99
C PRO A 42 -25.24 -13.17 -14.84
N GLN A 43 -24.48 -13.28 -15.94
CA GLN A 43 -23.10 -13.81 -15.91
C GLN A 43 -22.16 -12.84 -15.19
N ALA A 44 -22.30 -11.55 -15.49
CA ALA A 44 -21.54 -10.50 -14.81
C ALA A 44 -21.86 -10.44 -13.31
N GLN A 45 -23.14 -10.55 -12.92
CA GLN A 45 -23.56 -10.62 -11.52
C GLN A 45 -22.93 -11.82 -10.80
N THR A 46 -22.96 -13.00 -11.43
CA THR A 46 -22.36 -14.21 -10.86
C THR A 46 -20.86 -14.02 -10.63
N TYR A 47 -20.14 -13.51 -11.65
CA TYR A 47 -18.71 -13.22 -11.52
C TYR A 47 -18.40 -12.24 -10.39
N LEU A 48 -19.19 -11.18 -10.25
CA LEU A 48 -19.03 -10.21 -9.16
C LEU A 48 -19.25 -10.86 -7.80
N LEU A 49 -20.30 -11.67 -7.64
CA LEU A 49 -20.61 -12.34 -6.38
C LEU A 49 -19.55 -13.37 -6.00
N ASP A 50 -19.02 -14.12 -6.97
CA ASP A 50 -17.95 -15.10 -6.76
C ASP A 50 -16.64 -14.42 -6.30
N ALA A 51 -16.41 -13.18 -6.72
CA ALA A 51 -15.22 -12.41 -6.33
C ALA A 51 -15.35 -11.72 -4.96
N VAL A 52 -16.56 -11.50 -4.43
CA VAL A 52 -16.78 -10.79 -3.14
C VAL A 52 -15.97 -11.40 -1.98
N PRO A 53 -15.93 -12.73 -1.78
CA PRO A 53 -15.12 -13.31 -0.70
C PRO A 53 -13.64 -12.97 -0.81
N GLY A 54 -13.08 -12.99 -2.03
CA GLY A 54 -11.69 -12.62 -2.29
C GLY A 54 -11.43 -11.14 -2.01
N LEU A 55 -12.32 -10.25 -2.47
CA LEU A 55 -12.23 -8.80 -2.20
C LEU A 55 -12.26 -8.51 -0.70
N LEU A 56 -13.11 -9.22 0.05
CA LEU A 56 -13.18 -9.08 1.50
C LEU A 56 -11.93 -9.62 2.21
N ALA A 57 -11.29 -10.65 1.66
CA ALA A 57 -10.03 -11.18 2.19
C ALA A 57 -8.89 -10.18 1.97
N GLU A 58 -8.68 -9.73 0.73
CA GLU A 58 -7.65 -8.74 0.38
C GLU A 58 -7.84 -7.43 1.17
N LEU A 59 -9.09 -6.97 1.36
CA LEU A 59 -9.36 -5.77 2.16
C LEU A 59 -9.01 -5.94 3.64
N ARG A 60 -9.25 -7.12 4.21
CA ARG A 60 -8.87 -7.40 5.61
C ARG A 60 -7.37 -7.46 5.77
N GLU A 61 -6.67 -8.09 4.84
CA GLU A 61 -5.22 -8.18 4.83
C GLU A 61 -4.58 -6.80 4.68
N ALA A 62 -5.03 -5.98 3.73
CA ALA A 62 -4.57 -4.61 3.56
C ALA A 62 -4.83 -3.75 4.81
N ARG A 63 -5.97 -3.93 5.49
CA ARG A 63 -6.25 -3.25 6.77
C ARG A 63 -5.30 -3.71 7.88
N ALA A 64 -5.05 -5.00 8.00
CA ALA A 64 -4.12 -5.53 8.98
C ALA A 64 -2.69 -5.04 8.72
N GLU A 65 -2.29 -4.94 7.45
CA GLU A 65 -0.99 -4.37 7.07
C GLU A 65 -0.89 -2.89 7.44
N ILE A 66 -1.92 -2.08 7.15
CA ILE A 66 -1.97 -0.66 7.56
C ILE A 66 -1.90 -0.54 9.09
N GLU A 67 -2.68 -1.33 9.82
CA GLU A 67 -2.66 -1.35 11.29
C GLU A 67 -1.28 -1.75 11.82
N TRP A 68 -0.63 -2.74 11.20
CA TRP A 68 0.72 -3.15 11.54
C TRP A 68 1.74 -2.03 11.31
N TRP A 69 1.70 -1.36 10.15
CA TRP A 69 2.54 -0.20 9.86
C TRP A 69 2.31 0.93 10.87
N GLN A 70 1.05 1.23 11.22
CA GLN A 70 0.70 2.23 12.23
C GLN A 70 1.14 1.86 13.64
N ALA A 71 1.25 0.56 13.95
CA ALA A 71 1.69 0.06 15.24
C ALA A 71 3.23 -0.03 15.39
N LEU A 72 3.99 0.11 14.30
CA LEU A 72 5.44 0.13 14.38
C LEU A 72 5.89 1.34 15.21
N PRO A 73 6.79 1.15 16.20
CA PRO A 73 7.38 2.26 16.92
C PRO A 73 8.17 3.12 15.93
N THR A 74 7.56 4.25 15.57
CA THR A 74 8.07 5.41 14.82
C THR A 74 9.36 5.14 14.05
N ARG A 75 9.24 4.66 12.81
CA ARG A 75 10.29 4.91 11.83
C ARG A 75 10.09 6.32 11.31
N ASP A 76 10.67 7.28 12.02
CA ASP A 76 10.62 8.67 11.60
C ASP A 76 11.40 8.83 10.30
N GLU A 77 10.71 9.40 9.33
CA GLU A 77 11.30 9.85 8.08
C GLU A 77 11.48 11.35 8.16
N TYR A 78 12.68 11.81 7.84
CA TYR A 78 13.01 13.23 7.84
C TYR A 78 13.22 13.72 6.42
N ALA A 79 12.79 14.93 6.14
CA ALA A 79 12.93 15.54 4.82
C ALA A 79 13.25 17.03 4.90
N CYS A 80 13.90 17.55 3.86
CA CYS A 80 14.08 18.98 3.65
C CYS A 80 13.40 19.40 2.34
N ALA A 81 12.42 20.30 2.46
CA ALA A 81 11.65 20.83 1.35
C ALA A 81 12.37 22.06 0.76
N VAL A 82 12.92 21.97 -0.44
CA VAL A 82 13.79 23.03 -1.02
C VAL A 82 12.96 24.19 -1.61
N GLY A 83 13.41 25.43 -1.44
CA GLY A 83 12.92 26.58 -2.22
C GLY A 83 11.81 27.43 -1.56
N GLY A 84 11.69 27.44 -0.23
CA GLY A 84 10.80 28.36 0.49
C GLY A 84 9.32 27.99 0.48
N LYS A 85 8.99 26.83 -0.09
CA LYS A 85 7.63 26.27 -0.05
C LYS A 85 7.36 25.63 1.32
N LYS A 86 6.09 25.67 1.71
CA LYS A 86 5.62 25.37 3.07
C LYS A 86 5.38 23.88 3.34
N HIS A 87 5.54 22.97 2.37
CA HIS A 87 5.25 21.55 2.58
C HIS A 87 6.05 20.67 1.60
N PRO A 88 6.57 19.49 2.02
CA PRO A 88 7.33 18.60 1.14
C PRO A 88 6.56 18.17 -0.12
N ASP A 89 5.27 17.85 0.02
CA ASP A 89 4.46 17.38 -1.12
C ASP A 89 4.20 18.45 -2.19
N ASP A 90 4.39 19.72 -1.87
CA ASP A 90 4.25 20.84 -2.80
C ASP A 90 5.58 21.20 -3.50
N CYS A 91 6.67 20.54 -3.11
CA CYS A 91 8.02 20.83 -3.60
C CYS A 91 8.37 19.99 -4.82
N THR A 92 8.98 20.64 -5.81
CA THR A 92 9.56 19.95 -6.98
C THR A 92 10.82 19.17 -6.60
N GLN A 93 11.46 19.52 -5.48
CA GLN A 93 12.64 18.86 -4.96
C GLN A 93 12.55 18.71 -3.44
N VAL A 94 12.67 17.47 -2.98
CA VAL A 94 12.69 17.10 -1.56
C VAL A 94 13.90 16.18 -1.34
N TRP A 95 14.67 16.44 -0.29
CA TRP A 95 15.75 15.55 0.14
C TRP A 95 15.29 14.76 1.35
N HIS A 96 15.49 13.45 1.36
CA HIS A 96 15.04 12.55 2.42
C HIS A 96 16.24 11.95 3.17
N THR A 97 16.08 11.75 4.49
CA THR A 97 17.05 11.09 5.35
C THR A 97 16.37 10.38 6.52
N GLY A 98 17.06 9.43 7.14
CA GLY A 98 16.63 8.77 8.37
C GLY A 98 17.15 9.45 9.64
N ASP A 99 17.83 10.60 9.50
CA ASP A 99 18.50 11.32 10.57
C ASP A 99 17.99 12.78 10.66
N ALA A 100 17.45 13.16 11.82
CA ALA A 100 16.89 14.48 12.06
C ALA A 100 17.95 15.59 11.98
N ASP A 101 19.17 15.33 12.47
CA ASP A 101 20.26 16.32 12.49
C ASP A 101 20.71 16.65 11.07
N GLU A 102 20.70 15.65 10.19
CA GLU A 102 21.00 15.84 8.77
C GLU A 102 19.94 16.69 8.07
N ALA A 103 18.65 16.45 8.36
CA ALA A 103 17.55 17.25 7.81
C ALA A 103 17.60 18.71 8.28
N LEU A 104 17.87 18.96 9.57
CA LEU A 104 18.07 20.30 10.13
C LEU A 104 19.27 21.02 9.48
N ARG A 105 20.40 20.32 9.34
CA ARG A 105 21.60 20.87 8.68
C ARG A 105 21.33 21.26 7.22
N TRP A 106 20.51 20.50 6.49
CA TRP A 106 20.11 20.86 5.13
C TRP A 106 19.23 22.11 5.08
N ALA A 107 18.34 22.30 6.07
CA ALA A 107 17.54 23.52 6.19
C ALA A 107 18.41 24.75 6.52
N ASP A 108 19.45 24.60 7.33
CA ASP A 108 20.34 25.69 7.75
C ASP A 108 21.33 26.14 6.66
N ASN A 109 21.70 25.28 5.72
CA ASN A 109 22.74 25.54 4.70
C ASN A 109 22.32 26.52 3.57
N GLY A 110 21.34 27.38 3.79
CA GLY A 110 21.11 28.58 2.99
C GLY A 110 20.28 28.41 1.71
N THR A 111 19.75 27.22 1.45
CA THR A 111 18.55 27.09 0.60
C THR A 111 17.36 27.32 1.54
N THR A 112 16.33 28.02 1.09
CA THR A 112 15.15 28.42 1.89
C THR A 112 14.28 27.23 2.34
N GLY A 113 14.87 26.11 2.71
CA GLY A 113 14.17 24.89 3.06
C GLY A 113 13.73 24.86 4.51
N ARG A 114 12.70 24.05 4.76
CA ARG A 114 12.26 23.68 6.11
C ARG A 114 12.48 22.19 6.27
N ALA A 115 12.90 21.79 7.46
CA ALA A 115 12.97 20.38 7.83
C ALA A 115 11.58 19.88 8.26
N TRP A 116 11.27 18.64 7.90
CA TRP A 116 10.00 17.99 8.15
C TRP A 116 10.25 16.59 8.67
N THR A 117 9.33 16.11 9.49
CA THR A 117 9.29 14.73 9.97
C THR A 117 7.91 14.12 9.75
N ARG A 118 7.86 12.81 9.53
CA ARG A 118 6.64 12.03 9.65
C ARG A 118 6.98 10.65 10.19
N ALA A 119 6.11 10.11 11.02
CA ALA A 119 6.19 8.71 11.39
C ALA A 119 5.68 7.88 10.21
N ILE A 120 6.56 7.30 9.38
CA ILE A 120 6.19 6.47 8.22
C ILE A 120 5.46 7.28 7.10
N ALA A 121 5.54 6.81 5.85
CA ALA A 121 4.95 7.51 4.70
C ALA A 121 3.43 7.70 4.72
N LEU A 122 2.73 7.09 5.68
CA LEU A 122 1.28 7.16 5.84
C LEU A 122 0.82 8.32 6.74
N HIS A 123 1.72 8.94 7.51
CA HIS A 123 1.39 10.06 8.37
C HIS A 123 1.68 11.41 7.69
N PRO A 124 0.91 12.46 8.01
CA PRO A 124 1.17 13.79 7.46
C PRO A 124 2.54 14.30 7.90
N TRP A 125 3.20 15.07 7.04
CA TRP A 125 4.41 15.79 7.40
C TRP A 125 4.11 16.83 8.49
N VAL A 126 5.00 16.90 9.46
CA VAL A 126 5.03 17.92 10.51
C VAL A 126 6.36 18.65 10.42
N GLU A 127 6.34 19.97 10.57
CA GLU A 127 7.58 20.77 10.56
C GLU A 127 8.46 20.31 11.74
N LEU A 128 9.71 19.96 11.45
CA LEU A 128 10.63 19.45 12.45
C LEU A 128 11.09 20.61 13.35
N SER A 129 10.92 20.44 14.66
CA SER A 129 11.43 21.37 15.67
C SER A 129 12.95 21.34 15.71
N ALA A 130 13.57 22.51 15.93
CA ALA A 130 15.02 22.60 16.20
C ALA A 130 15.37 22.21 17.65
N GLU A 131 14.38 22.11 18.55
CA GLU A 131 14.56 21.69 19.95
C GLU A 131 14.21 20.19 20.12
N PRO A 132 15.10 19.38 20.72
CA PRO A 132 14.79 17.99 21.12
C PRO A 132 13.69 17.92 22.20
N PRO A 133 13.04 16.75 22.45
CA PRO A 133 13.34 15.44 21.88
C PRO A 133 12.54 15.19 20.60
N PHE A 134 13.26 14.88 19.53
CA PHE A 134 12.77 14.23 18.33
C PHE A 134 13.32 12.81 18.30
#